data_AF-A0A2T6CP25-F1
#
_entry.id   AF-A0A2T6CP25-F1
#
_cell.length_a   1.000
_cell.length_b   1.000
_cell.length_c   1.000
_cell.angle_alpha   90.00
_cell.angle_beta   90.00
_cell.angle_gamma   90.00
#
_symmetry.space_group_name_H-M   'P 1'
#
loop_
_entity.id
_entity.type
_entity.pdbx_description
1 polymer ?
#
loop_
_entity_poly.entity_id
_entity_poly.type
_entity_poly.pdbx_seq_one_letter_code
_entity_poly.pdbx_strand_id
1 'polypeptide(L)'
;MARITQHFSVCRQFLEEDYLMSSIFHLEYKGKSSKLSLQRLPDQKPPPVVVLKTPAGPVSSARAINGYNRGADLSKLTGTALIEGDPELEVVAAGQVIDSSTLTTAYYDRSAENPAPVPDFNEIDIVLNANGEEKERRPRPSRRPNIDELHPVRIVRRLPLKQALTQFVFRFTRQVVHVDGLTRDFLFSLAEDLHNTQELALLGAGAKSRDPLVLQERGTPCRGFLYGEIGTGADAGKYKLLLLLSDMEIKLPDARKAAAAAE
;
A
#
# COMPACT_ATOMS: atom_id res chain seq x y z
N MET A 1 8.15 22.14 22.54
CA MET A 1 7.83 21.58 21.21
C MET A 1 8.84 20.48 20.88
N ALA A 2 8.58 19.26 21.37
CA ALA A 2 9.48 18.13 21.14
C ALA A 2 9.20 17.51 19.76
N ARG A 3 10.22 17.44 18.90
CA ARG A 3 10.17 16.76 17.61
C ARG A 3 10.35 15.26 17.82
N ILE A 4 9.26 14.51 17.78
CA ILE A 4 9.32 13.05 17.63
C ILE A 4 9.56 12.78 16.14
N THR A 5 10.82 12.57 15.76
CA THR A 5 11.17 12.08 14.42
C THR A 5 11.30 10.57 14.52
N GLN A 6 10.19 9.85 14.41
CA GLN A 6 10.24 8.40 14.24
C GLN A 6 10.44 8.09 12.75
N HIS A 7 11.54 7.40 12.43
CA HIS A 7 11.67 6.70 11.16
C HIS A 7 10.59 5.62 11.10
N PHE A 8 9.57 5.89 10.29
CA PHE A 8 8.57 4.90 9.92
C PHE A 8 9.21 3.87 8.98
N SER A 9 9.82 2.82 9.55
CA SER A 9 9.85 1.54 8.86
C SER A 9 8.46 0.93 9.02
N VAL A 10 7.55 1.27 8.10
CA VAL A 10 6.24 0.63 8.03
C VAL A 10 6.47 -0.80 7.55
N CYS A 11 6.80 -1.68 8.49
CA CYS A 11 6.47 -3.09 8.35
C CYS A 11 4.94 -3.14 8.41
N ARG A 12 4.33 -3.01 7.22
CA ARG A 12 2.88 -3.00 7.02
C ARG A 12 2.37 -4.31 7.60
N GLN A 13 1.80 -4.25 8.81
CA GLN A 13 0.98 -5.34 9.31
C GLN A 13 -0.11 -5.53 8.27
N PHE A 14 -0.02 -6.65 7.55
CA PHE A 14 -1.09 -7.15 6.70
C PHE A 14 -2.30 -7.33 7.60
N LEU A 15 -3.20 -6.35 7.61
CA LEU A 15 -4.53 -6.53 8.16
C LEU A 15 -5.26 -7.47 7.19
N GLU A 16 -5.72 -8.60 7.71
CA GLU A 16 -6.46 -9.65 6.99
C GLU A 16 -7.79 -9.14 6.38
N GLU A 17 -8.18 -7.89 6.61
CA GLU A 17 -9.36 -7.24 6.01
C GLU A 17 -9.14 -6.68 4.58
N ASP A 18 -7.92 -6.75 4.02
CA ASP A 18 -7.66 -6.41 2.61
C ASP A 18 -8.22 -7.48 1.62
N TYR A 19 -8.88 -8.51 2.13
CA TYR A 19 -9.43 -9.63 1.38
C TYR A 19 -10.90 -9.38 1.00
N LEU A 20 -11.13 -8.53 -0.03
CA LEU A 20 -12.33 -8.49 -0.93
C LEU A 20 -12.69 -7.10 -1.49
N MET A 21 -11.88 -6.05 -1.30
CA MET A 21 -12.20 -4.76 -1.95
C MET A 21 -11.80 -4.76 -3.43
N SER A 22 -12.56 -5.47 -4.26
CA SER A 22 -12.54 -5.25 -5.70
C SER A 22 -13.02 -3.82 -5.97
N SER A 23 -12.16 -2.97 -6.49
CA SER A 23 -12.53 -1.60 -6.84
C SER A 23 -13.16 -1.59 -8.23
N ILE A 24 -14.20 -0.79 -8.42
CA ILE A 24 -14.78 -0.57 -9.75
C ILE A 24 -13.81 0.30 -10.56
N PHE A 25 -13.64 -0.04 -11.82
CA PHE A 25 -12.77 0.66 -12.75
C PHE A 25 -13.52 0.98 -14.04
N HIS A 26 -13.81 2.26 -14.25
CA HIS A 26 -14.52 2.74 -15.42
C HIS A 26 -13.53 3.10 -16.53
N LEU A 27 -13.46 2.28 -17.57
CA LEU A 27 -12.50 2.40 -18.67
C LEU A 27 -13.21 2.62 -20.01
N GLU A 28 -12.70 3.55 -20.80
CA GLU A 28 -13.12 3.78 -22.18
C GLU A 28 -12.02 3.37 -23.18
N TYR A 29 -12.41 2.64 -24.22
CA TYR A 29 -11.54 2.23 -25.31
C TYR A 29 -12.31 2.14 -26.63
N LYS A 30 -11.77 2.78 -27.69
CA LYS A 30 -12.36 2.84 -29.04
C LYS A 30 -13.85 3.25 -29.04
N GLY A 31 -14.21 4.22 -28.21
CA GLY A 31 -15.59 4.75 -28.08
C GLY A 31 -16.56 3.86 -27.30
N LYS A 32 -16.10 2.72 -26.78
CA LYS A 32 -16.87 1.87 -25.86
C LYS A 32 -16.41 2.15 -24.44
N SER A 33 -17.35 2.35 -23.52
CA SER A 33 -17.06 2.47 -22.09
C SER A 33 -17.61 1.28 -21.32
N SER A 34 -16.90 0.83 -20.29
CA SER A 34 -17.31 -0.28 -19.46
C SER A 34 -16.81 -0.13 -18.03
N LYS A 35 -17.61 -0.58 -17.06
CA LYS A 35 -17.21 -0.72 -15.67
C LYS A 35 -16.67 -2.12 -15.43
N LEU A 36 -15.47 -2.19 -14.89
CA LEU A 36 -14.67 -3.40 -14.77
C LEU A 36 -14.26 -3.60 -13.31
N SER A 37 -13.79 -4.79 -12.97
CA SER A 37 -13.27 -5.09 -11.64
C SER A 37 -11.75 -4.94 -11.62
N LEU A 38 -11.22 -4.16 -10.68
CA LEU A 38 -9.79 -4.15 -10.36
C LEU A 38 -9.52 -5.09 -9.18
N GLN A 39 -8.67 -6.08 -9.42
CA GLN A 39 -8.32 -7.11 -8.44
C GLN A 39 -6.83 -7.13 -8.15
N ARG A 40 -6.45 -7.60 -6.96
CA ARG A 40 -5.06 -7.95 -6.67
C ARG A 40 -4.69 -9.20 -7.47
N LEU A 41 -3.43 -9.31 -7.87
CA LEU A 41 -2.92 -10.57 -8.40
C LEU A 41 -3.04 -11.67 -7.34
N PRO A 42 -3.39 -12.91 -7.73
CA PRO A 42 -3.39 -14.03 -6.82
C PRO A 42 -1.97 -14.25 -6.28
N ASP A 43 -1.86 -14.54 -4.98
CA ASP A 43 -0.58 -14.89 -4.37
C ASP A 43 -0.10 -16.23 -4.95
N GLN A 44 1.16 -16.29 -5.39
CA GLN A 44 1.71 -17.51 -6.03
C GLN A 44 1.73 -18.72 -5.08
N LYS A 45 1.79 -18.46 -3.77
CA LYS A 45 1.71 -19.48 -2.74
C LYS A 45 0.71 -19.00 -1.69
N PRO A 46 -0.33 -19.79 -1.37
CA PRO A 46 -1.21 -19.44 -0.26
C PRO A 46 -0.37 -19.35 1.02
N PRO A 47 -0.71 -18.44 1.95
CA PRO A 47 -0.01 -18.37 3.22
C PRO A 47 -0.07 -19.75 3.89
N PRO A 48 1.04 -20.23 4.48
CA PRO A 48 1.05 -21.52 5.15
C PRO A 48 0.06 -21.48 6.33
N VAL A 49 -0.79 -22.50 6.45
CA VAL A 49 -1.63 -22.66 7.64
C VAL A 49 -0.72 -23.07 8.80
N VAL A 50 -0.39 -22.11 9.66
CA VAL A 50 0.43 -22.35 10.84
C VAL A 50 -0.47 -22.86 11.96
N VAL A 51 -0.31 -24.14 12.34
CA VAL A 51 -0.98 -24.72 13.52
C VAL A 51 0.08 -25.00 14.57
N LEU A 52 -0.01 -24.33 15.71
CA LEU A 52 0.84 -24.62 16.87
C LEU A 52 0.30 -25.87 17.58
N LYS A 53 1.16 -26.84 17.88
CA LYS A 53 0.80 -28.09 18.57
C LYS A 53 1.82 -28.43 19.65
N THR A 54 1.34 -29.03 20.73
CA THR A 54 2.13 -29.72 21.76
C THR A 54 1.78 -31.21 21.75
N PRO A 55 2.50 -32.10 22.47
CA PRO A 55 2.11 -33.51 22.62
C PRO A 55 0.68 -33.71 23.15
N ALA A 56 0.12 -32.73 23.85
CA ALA A 56 -1.24 -32.77 24.39
C ALA A 56 -2.32 -32.31 23.40
N GLY A 57 -1.96 -31.70 22.27
CA GLY A 57 -2.93 -31.25 21.26
C GLY A 57 -2.58 -29.90 20.61
N PRO A 58 -3.49 -29.35 19.78
CA PRO A 58 -3.35 -28.03 19.20
C PRO A 58 -3.44 -26.93 20.27
N VAL A 59 -2.65 -25.87 20.11
CA VAL A 59 -2.65 -24.71 20.99
C VAL A 59 -2.81 -23.43 20.18
N SER A 60 -3.45 -22.42 20.76
CA SER A 60 -3.54 -21.07 20.20
C SER A 60 -2.73 -20.10 21.05
N SER A 61 -2.21 -19.04 20.43
CA SER A 61 -1.58 -17.96 21.18
C SER A 61 -2.65 -17.03 21.73
N ALA A 62 -2.66 -16.81 23.04
CA ALA A 62 -3.42 -15.74 23.68
C ALA A 62 -2.45 -14.63 24.11
N ARG A 63 -2.87 -13.38 23.95
CA ARG A 63 -2.15 -12.24 24.54
C ARG A 63 -2.69 -12.02 25.95
N ALA A 64 -1.82 -11.78 26.92
CA ALA A 64 -2.21 -11.45 28.27
C ALA A 64 -1.41 -10.24 28.76
N ILE A 65 -1.96 -9.53 29.74
CA ILE A 65 -1.28 -8.42 30.40
C ILE A 65 -0.12 -9.00 31.23
N ASN A 66 1.08 -8.45 31.06
CA ASN A 66 2.30 -8.92 31.73
C ASN A 66 2.43 -8.45 33.18
N GLY A 67 1.53 -7.58 33.67
CA GLY A 67 1.52 -7.08 35.04
C GLY A 67 2.57 -6.02 35.32
N TYR A 68 3.07 -5.31 34.31
CA TYR A 68 4.03 -4.23 34.51
C TYR A 68 3.32 -2.89 34.73
N ASN A 69 3.60 -2.23 35.85
CA ASN A 69 3.06 -0.91 36.16
C ASN A 69 3.79 0.17 35.32
N ARG A 70 3.17 0.61 34.22
CA ARG A 70 3.72 1.65 33.34
C ARG A 70 3.74 3.05 33.95
N GLY A 71 3.00 3.28 35.05
CA GLY A 71 2.97 4.54 35.78
C GLY A 71 4.02 4.64 36.88
N ALA A 72 4.80 3.58 37.14
CA ALA A 72 5.84 3.58 38.16
C ALA A 72 6.99 4.52 37.78
N ASP A 73 7.33 5.45 38.68
CA ASP A 73 8.46 6.34 38.49
C ASP A 73 9.77 5.59 38.80
N LEU A 74 10.45 5.17 37.73
CA LEU A 74 11.72 4.44 37.80
C LEU A 74 12.81 5.19 38.58
N SER A 75 12.74 6.52 38.67
CA SER A 75 13.71 7.31 39.42
C SER A 75 13.49 7.28 40.94
N LYS A 76 12.30 6.88 41.38
CA LYS A 76 11.90 6.81 42.80
C LYS A 76 11.89 5.38 43.36
N LEU A 77 12.18 4.40 42.52
CA LEU A 77 12.32 2.99 42.91
C LEU A 77 13.60 2.81 43.74
N THR A 78 13.42 2.66 45.05
CA THR A 78 14.49 2.33 46.00
C THR A 78 14.40 0.86 46.40
N GLY A 79 15.52 0.28 46.85
CA GLY A 79 15.55 -1.13 47.29
C GLY A 79 14.54 -1.43 48.40
N THR A 80 14.32 -0.49 49.32
CA THR A 80 13.31 -0.65 50.39
C THR A 80 11.89 -0.67 49.83
N ALA A 81 11.57 0.20 48.86
CA ALA A 81 10.25 0.24 48.23
C ALA A 81 9.94 -1.04 47.44
N LEU A 82 10.94 -1.65 46.81
CA LEU A 82 10.80 -2.95 46.16
C LEU A 82 10.44 -4.03 47.19
N ILE A 83 11.21 -4.12 48.28
CA ILE A 83 11.01 -5.13 49.34
C ILE A 83 9.62 -5.01 49.98
N GLU A 84 9.09 -3.79 50.12
CA GLU A 84 7.84 -3.54 50.82
C GLU A 84 6.58 -3.81 49.97
N GLY A 85 6.65 -3.73 48.64
CA GLY A 85 5.42 -3.89 47.85
C GLY A 85 5.53 -3.84 46.33
N ASP A 86 6.71 -4.04 45.76
CA ASP A 86 6.91 -4.17 44.30
C ASP A 86 6.13 -3.14 43.46
N PRO A 87 6.36 -1.81 43.65
CA PRO A 87 5.58 -0.76 43.00
C PRO A 87 5.65 -0.76 41.46
N GLU A 88 6.61 -1.47 40.88
CA GLU A 88 6.75 -1.73 39.45
C GLU A 88 5.79 -2.80 38.92
N LEU A 89 5.10 -3.54 39.78
CA LEU A 89 4.18 -4.62 39.41
C LEU A 89 2.72 -4.19 39.61
N GLU A 90 1.89 -4.49 38.63
CA GLU A 90 0.43 -4.36 38.66
C GLU A 90 -0.19 -5.77 38.69
N VAL A 91 -0.14 -6.40 39.87
CA VAL A 91 -0.51 -7.81 40.06
C VAL A 91 -2.00 -8.07 39.76
N VAL A 92 -2.87 -7.09 39.99
CA VAL A 92 -4.33 -7.22 39.75
C VAL A 92 -4.68 -7.36 38.27
N ALA A 93 -3.93 -6.67 37.40
CA ALA A 93 -4.13 -6.74 35.96
C ALA A 93 -3.33 -7.88 35.31
N ALA A 94 -2.31 -8.41 35.99
CA ALA A 94 -1.44 -9.46 35.47
C ALA A 94 -2.23 -10.73 35.08
N GLY A 95 -1.92 -11.30 33.92
CA GLY A 95 -2.53 -12.54 33.45
C GLY A 95 -3.92 -12.38 32.84
N GLN A 96 -4.52 -11.19 32.86
CA GLN A 96 -5.77 -10.94 32.16
C GLN A 96 -5.57 -11.13 30.66
N VAL A 97 -6.39 -12.01 30.06
CA VAL A 97 -6.36 -12.30 28.63
C VAL A 97 -6.93 -11.09 27.88
N ILE A 98 -6.16 -10.62 26.91
CA ILE A 98 -6.54 -9.52 26.04
C ILE A 98 -7.19 -10.11 24.80
N ASP A 99 -8.42 -9.70 24.51
CA ASP A 99 -9.08 -10.01 23.26
C ASP A 99 -8.41 -9.23 22.12
N SER A 100 -7.68 -9.94 21.27
CA SER A 100 -6.98 -9.36 20.12
C SER A 100 -7.91 -8.67 19.12
N SER A 101 -9.19 -9.02 19.07
CA SER A 101 -10.17 -8.40 18.17
C SER A 101 -10.59 -6.99 18.62
N THR A 102 -10.38 -6.64 19.89
CA THR A 102 -10.76 -5.33 20.47
C THR A 102 -9.59 -4.37 20.62
N LEU A 103 -8.37 -4.83 20.30
CA LEU A 103 -7.16 -4.03 20.46
C LEU A 103 -7.09 -2.91 19.42
N THR A 104 -7.09 -1.67 19.90
CA THR A 104 -6.76 -0.49 19.08
C THR A 104 -5.38 0.03 19.47
N THR A 105 -4.58 0.44 18.48
CA THR A 105 -3.28 1.06 18.75
C THR A 105 -3.49 2.48 19.28
N ALA A 106 -3.00 2.77 20.48
CA ALA A 106 -2.98 4.10 21.06
C ALA A 106 -1.54 4.62 21.13
N TYR A 107 -1.36 5.90 20.79
CA TYR A 107 -0.07 6.59 20.87
C TYR A 107 -0.05 7.50 22.09
N TYR A 108 1.10 7.58 22.75
CA TYR A 108 1.29 8.37 23.96
C TYR A 108 2.55 9.21 23.83
N ASP A 109 2.55 10.42 24.39
CA ASP A 109 3.78 11.18 24.56
C ASP A 109 4.57 10.61 25.75
N ARG A 110 5.72 10.01 25.46
CA ARG A 110 6.58 9.40 26.48
C ARG A 110 7.14 10.41 27.49
N SER A 111 7.17 11.69 27.13
CA SER A 111 7.67 12.76 27.99
C SER A 111 6.61 13.42 28.87
N ALA A 112 5.33 13.08 28.68
CA ALA A 112 4.24 13.64 29.47
C ALA A 112 4.23 13.05 30.89
N GLU A 113 4.06 13.91 31.90
CA GLU A 113 3.95 13.51 33.32
C GLU A 113 2.73 12.61 33.57
N ASN A 114 1.65 12.81 32.83
CA ASN A 114 0.49 11.93 32.81
C ASN A 114 0.15 11.55 31.35
N PRO A 115 0.66 10.41 30.84
CA PRO A 115 0.47 10.00 29.45
C PRO A 115 -1.01 9.70 29.14
N ALA A 116 -1.63 10.54 28.33
CA ALA A 116 -2.95 10.28 27.76
C ALA A 116 -2.83 9.81 26.29
N PRO A 117 -3.78 9.01 25.77
CA PRO A 117 -3.84 8.70 24.35
C PRO A 117 -3.93 9.99 23.52
N VAL A 118 -3.07 10.12 22.52
CA VAL A 118 -3.09 11.25 21.58
C VAL A 118 -4.26 11.05 20.61
N PRO A 119 -5.26 11.94 20.58
CA PRO A 119 -6.44 11.77 19.73
C PRO A 119 -6.21 12.25 18.29
N ASP A 120 -5.34 13.25 18.10
CA ASP A 120 -5.19 13.95 16.84
C ASP A 120 -3.80 13.73 16.23
N PHE A 121 -3.79 13.32 14.97
CA PHE A 121 -2.56 13.07 14.20
C PHE A 121 -2.53 13.96 12.96
N ASN A 122 -1.36 14.55 12.69
CA ASN A 122 -1.09 15.24 11.44
C ASN A 122 -0.15 14.41 10.58
N GLU A 123 -0.60 14.05 9.38
CA GLU A 123 0.23 13.37 8.39
C GLU A 123 1.02 14.38 7.55
N ILE A 124 2.33 14.20 7.50
CA ILE A 124 3.24 15.02 6.69
C ILE A 124 4.01 14.14 5.71
N ASP A 125 4.20 14.64 4.50
CA ASP A 125 5.09 14.05 3.52
C ASP A 125 6.48 14.71 3.64
N ILE A 126 7.52 13.89 3.76
CA ILE A 126 8.93 14.30 3.70
C ILE A 126 9.44 13.95 2.31
N VAL A 127 9.79 14.97 1.53
CA VAL A 127 10.33 14.82 0.17
C VAL A 127 11.85 14.77 0.27
N LEU A 128 12.44 13.65 -0.17
CA LEU A 128 13.89 13.47 -0.22
C LEU A 128 14.45 13.85 -1.60
N ASN A 129 15.69 14.32 -1.64
CA ASN A 129 16.45 14.48 -2.87
C ASN A 129 17.09 13.13 -3.30
N ALA A 130 17.77 13.12 -4.44
CA ALA A 130 18.44 11.91 -4.96
C ALA A 130 19.58 11.39 -4.06
N ASN A 131 20.12 12.24 -3.17
CA ASN A 131 21.17 11.90 -2.21
C ASN A 131 20.61 11.42 -0.87
N GLY A 132 19.27 11.39 -0.71
CA GLY A 132 18.60 10.99 0.52
C GLY A 132 18.41 12.12 1.55
N GLU A 133 18.79 13.36 1.25
CA GLU A 133 18.60 14.50 2.15
C GLU A 133 17.19 15.07 2.04
N GLU A 134 16.65 15.58 3.15
CA GLU A 134 15.33 16.22 3.17
C GLU A 134 15.32 17.51 2.35
N LYS A 135 14.49 17.53 1.31
CA LYS A 135 14.29 18.70 0.44
C LYS A 135 13.12 19.55 0.90
N GLU A 136 12.01 18.91 1.27
CA GLU A 136 10.75 19.60 1.57
C GLU A 136 9.94 18.79 2.57
N ARG A 137 9.19 19.50 3.42
CA ARG A 137 8.25 18.91 4.38
C ARG A 137 6.92 19.62 4.24
N ARG A 138 5.85 18.87 3.96
CA ARG A 138 4.52 19.44 3.70
C ARG A 138 3.39 18.58 4.26
N PRO A 139 2.20 19.13 4.54
CA PRO A 139 1.02 18.35 4.87
C PRO A 139 0.66 17.37 3.75
N ARG A 140 0.26 16.14 4.10
CA ARG A 140 -0.19 15.17 3.12
C ARG A 140 -1.50 15.63 2.46
N PRO A 141 -1.56 15.77 1.13
CA PRO A 141 -2.78 16.16 0.46
C PRO A 141 -3.82 15.04 0.50
N SER A 142 -5.04 15.32 0.95
CA SER A 142 -6.17 14.39 0.85
C SER A 142 -6.70 14.37 -0.58
N ARG A 143 -6.72 13.20 -1.21
CA ARG A 143 -7.23 13.00 -2.58
C ARG A 143 -8.30 11.92 -2.58
N ARG A 144 -9.34 12.15 -3.37
CA ARG A 144 -10.41 11.16 -3.59
C ARG A 144 -10.05 10.20 -4.72
N PRO A 145 -10.56 8.96 -4.71
CA PRO A 145 -10.44 8.04 -5.84
C PRO A 145 -11.08 8.62 -7.10
N ASN A 146 -10.44 8.46 -8.25
CA ASN A 146 -10.91 9.00 -9.53
C ASN A 146 -11.04 7.96 -10.66
N ILE A 147 -11.16 6.69 -10.27
CA ILE A 147 -11.22 5.54 -11.19
C ILE A 147 -12.63 5.05 -11.52
N ASP A 148 -13.64 5.50 -10.76
CA ASP A 148 -15.07 5.23 -10.98
C ASP A 148 -15.87 6.53 -10.91
N GLU A 149 -15.43 7.52 -11.68
CA GLU A 149 -16.12 8.80 -11.81
C GLU A 149 -17.03 8.85 -13.04
N LEU A 150 -17.77 9.97 -13.17
CA LEU A 150 -18.60 10.29 -14.33
C LEU A 150 -17.82 10.18 -15.65
N HIS A 151 -16.57 10.64 -15.65
CA HIS A 151 -15.68 10.54 -16.80
C HIS A 151 -14.87 9.24 -16.70
N PRO A 152 -14.95 8.33 -17.69
CA PRO A 152 -14.15 7.13 -17.69
C PRO A 152 -12.67 7.46 -17.82
N VAL A 153 -11.84 6.57 -17.28
CA VAL A 153 -10.40 6.57 -17.54
C VAL A 153 -10.17 6.27 -19.02
N ARG A 154 -9.28 7.04 -19.66
CA ARG A 154 -8.98 6.90 -21.09
C ARG A 154 -7.53 6.61 -21.34
N ILE A 155 -7.25 5.99 -22.48
CA ILE A 155 -5.89 5.85 -23.01
C ILE A 155 -5.46 7.21 -23.57
N VAL A 156 -4.41 7.78 -23.00
CA VAL A 156 -3.85 9.09 -23.37
C VAL A 156 -2.76 8.95 -24.42
N ARG A 157 -1.90 7.95 -24.24
CA ARG A 157 -0.73 7.69 -25.09
C ARG A 157 -0.40 6.21 -25.07
N ARG A 158 0.22 5.72 -26.14
CA ARG A 158 0.86 4.40 -26.17
C ARG A 158 2.38 4.54 -26.17
N LEU A 159 3.04 3.57 -25.56
CA LEU A 159 4.49 3.51 -25.42
C LEU A 159 4.97 2.11 -25.75
N PRO A 160 6.06 1.94 -26.51
CA PRO A 160 6.68 0.63 -26.68
C PRO A 160 6.99 -0.03 -25.34
N LEU A 161 6.70 -1.33 -25.22
CA LEU A 161 6.86 -2.09 -23.97
C LEU A 161 8.26 -1.93 -23.37
N LYS A 162 9.30 -2.09 -24.19
CA LYS A 162 10.71 -1.94 -23.79
C LYS A 162 11.00 -0.54 -23.23
N GLN A 163 10.45 0.50 -23.85
CA GLN A 163 10.65 1.88 -23.40
C GLN A 163 9.99 2.10 -22.03
N ALA A 164 8.74 1.68 -21.86
CA ALA A 164 8.03 1.89 -20.60
C ALA A 164 8.65 1.10 -19.44
N LEU A 165 9.11 -0.14 -19.67
CA LEU A 165 9.78 -0.97 -18.66
C LEU A 165 11.16 -0.46 -18.23
N THR A 166 11.78 0.41 -19.03
CA THR A 166 13.11 0.99 -18.73
C THR A 166 13.03 2.40 -18.17
N GLN A 167 11.97 3.14 -18.48
CA GLN A 167 11.78 4.53 -18.04
C GLN A 167 10.99 4.64 -16.73
N PHE A 168 10.14 3.67 -16.38
CA PHE A 168 9.26 3.78 -15.21
C PHE A 168 9.54 2.69 -14.19
N VAL A 169 9.43 3.05 -12.90
CA VAL A 169 9.48 2.08 -11.79
C VAL A 169 8.05 1.70 -11.42
N PHE A 170 7.67 0.46 -11.67
CA PHE A 170 6.34 -0.06 -11.33
C PHE A 170 6.33 -0.59 -9.90
N ARG A 171 5.50 0.02 -9.04
CA ARG A 171 5.39 -0.36 -7.62
C ARG A 171 4.24 -1.31 -7.34
N PHE A 172 3.14 -1.15 -8.06
CA PHE A 172 1.93 -1.93 -7.83
C PHE A 172 1.38 -2.44 -9.16
N THR A 173 0.92 -3.68 -9.14
CA THR A 173 0.24 -4.30 -10.26
C THR A 173 -1.14 -4.77 -9.82
N ARG A 174 -2.15 -4.43 -10.61
CA ARG A 174 -3.52 -4.91 -10.45
C ARG A 174 -3.95 -5.64 -11.71
N GLN A 175 -4.86 -6.60 -11.59
CA GLN A 175 -5.49 -7.24 -12.73
C GLN A 175 -6.82 -6.57 -13.02
N VAL A 176 -7.08 -6.28 -14.29
CA VAL A 176 -8.39 -5.82 -14.74
C VAL A 176 -9.19 -7.04 -15.18
N VAL A 177 -10.33 -7.25 -14.55
CA VAL A 177 -11.15 -8.46 -14.69
C VAL A 177 -12.55 -8.08 -15.19
N HIS A 178 -13.07 -8.90 -16.10
CA HIS A 178 -14.43 -8.80 -16.60
C HIS A 178 -15.46 -9.16 -15.52
N VAL A 179 -16.65 -8.59 -15.64
CA VAL A 179 -17.78 -8.88 -14.74
C VAL A 179 -18.78 -9.83 -15.43
N ASP A 180 -18.87 -9.77 -16.75
CA ASP A 180 -19.79 -10.52 -17.59
C ASP A 180 -19.16 -10.88 -18.96
N GLY A 181 -19.93 -11.54 -19.83
CA GLY A 181 -19.45 -11.92 -21.17
C GLY A 181 -19.14 -10.73 -22.08
N LEU A 182 -19.89 -9.63 -21.98
CA LEU A 182 -19.69 -8.45 -22.83
C LEU A 182 -18.40 -7.71 -22.47
N THR A 183 -18.16 -7.53 -21.17
CA THR A 183 -16.93 -6.94 -20.63
C THR A 183 -15.73 -7.86 -20.87
N ARG A 184 -15.93 -9.19 -20.95
CA ARG A 184 -14.90 -10.13 -21.36
C ARG A 184 -14.41 -9.85 -22.77
N ASP A 185 -15.32 -9.74 -23.72
CA ASP A 185 -14.97 -9.51 -25.12
C ASP A 185 -14.37 -8.11 -25.33
N PHE A 186 -14.87 -7.11 -24.58
CA PHE A 186 -14.25 -5.78 -24.50
C PHE A 186 -12.78 -5.86 -24.05
N LEU A 187 -12.52 -6.53 -22.92
CA LEU A 187 -11.15 -6.64 -22.39
C LEU A 187 -10.24 -7.50 -23.26
N PHE A 188 -10.78 -8.57 -23.86
CA PHE A 188 -10.03 -9.41 -24.79
C PHE A 188 -9.55 -8.60 -26.00
N SER A 189 -10.45 -7.82 -26.62
CA SER A 189 -10.09 -6.98 -27.77
C SER A 189 -9.05 -5.91 -27.45
N LEU A 190 -9.05 -5.38 -26.22
CA LEU A 190 -8.03 -4.46 -25.75
C LEU A 190 -6.70 -5.16 -25.48
N ALA A 191 -6.73 -6.34 -24.85
CA ALA A 191 -5.54 -7.12 -24.57
C ALA A 191 -4.85 -7.59 -25.86
N GLU A 192 -5.62 -8.05 -26.84
CA GLU A 192 -5.14 -8.46 -28.17
C GLU A 192 -4.47 -7.28 -28.91
N ASP A 193 -5.10 -6.11 -28.91
CA ASP A 193 -4.56 -4.92 -29.56
C ASP A 193 -3.22 -4.48 -28.94
N LEU A 194 -3.10 -4.51 -27.60
CA LEU A 194 -1.85 -4.21 -26.90
C LEU A 194 -0.78 -5.29 -27.11
N HIS A 195 -1.20 -6.56 -27.12
CA HIS A 195 -0.30 -7.69 -27.36
C HIS A 195 0.30 -7.65 -28.76
N ASN A 196 -0.52 -7.42 -29.79
CA ASN A 196 -0.06 -7.39 -31.18
C ASN A 196 0.85 -6.19 -31.46
N THR A 197 0.59 -5.06 -30.82
CA THR A 197 1.40 -3.84 -30.98
C THR A 197 2.67 -3.84 -30.11
N GLN A 198 2.76 -4.71 -29.09
CA GLN A 198 3.85 -4.73 -28.11
C GLN A 198 4.02 -3.38 -27.41
N GLU A 199 2.89 -2.75 -27.06
CA GLU A 199 2.82 -1.44 -26.43
C GLU A 199 2.11 -1.49 -25.06
N LEU A 200 2.46 -0.54 -24.20
CA LEU A 200 1.72 -0.19 -23.00
C LEU A 200 0.87 1.04 -23.25
N ALA A 201 -0.39 1.00 -22.81
CA ALA A 201 -1.30 2.14 -22.89
C ALA A 201 -1.26 2.95 -21.59
N LEU A 202 -0.76 4.18 -21.66
CA LEU A 202 -0.81 5.14 -20.56
C LEU A 202 -2.23 5.65 -20.38
N LEU A 203 -2.72 5.58 -19.15
CA LEU A 203 -4.05 6.00 -18.74
C LEU A 203 -4.06 7.37 -18.09
N GLY A 204 -5.17 8.07 -18.26
CA GLY A 204 -5.46 9.34 -17.61
C GLY A 204 -6.91 9.44 -17.17
N ALA A 205 -7.13 9.98 -15.98
CA ALA A 205 -8.44 10.21 -15.39
C ALA A 205 -8.90 11.68 -15.58
N GLY A 206 -10.14 11.95 -15.15
CA GLY A 206 -10.77 13.26 -15.22
C GLY A 206 -11.29 13.63 -16.61
N ALA A 207 -11.98 14.77 -16.70
CA ALA A 207 -12.69 15.20 -17.92
C ALA A 207 -11.78 15.33 -19.16
N LYS A 208 -10.52 15.74 -18.96
CA LYS A 208 -9.51 15.89 -20.01
C LYS A 208 -8.54 14.71 -20.12
N SER A 209 -8.73 13.66 -19.30
CA SER A 209 -7.85 12.49 -19.25
C SER A 209 -6.38 12.85 -19.02
N ARG A 210 -6.11 13.86 -18.18
CA ARG A 210 -4.75 14.32 -17.84
C ARG A 210 -4.40 14.07 -16.39
N ASP A 211 -5.39 13.70 -15.57
CA ASP A 211 -5.18 13.53 -14.15
C ASP A 211 -4.56 12.16 -13.89
N PRO A 212 -3.63 12.05 -12.92
CA PRO A 212 -3.09 10.76 -12.50
C PRO A 212 -4.19 9.91 -11.86
N LEU A 213 -3.98 8.59 -11.83
CA LEU A 213 -4.92 7.68 -11.20
C LEU A 213 -4.74 7.70 -9.67
N VAL A 214 -5.86 7.82 -8.95
CA VAL A 214 -5.96 7.67 -7.50
C VAL A 214 -6.94 6.53 -7.25
N LEU A 215 -6.45 5.42 -6.69
CA LEU A 215 -7.26 4.19 -6.55
C LEU A 215 -8.13 4.18 -5.29
N GLN A 216 -7.69 4.85 -4.23
CA GLN A 216 -8.28 4.77 -2.89
C GLN A 216 -8.24 6.16 -2.23
N GLU A 217 -9.07 6.34 -1.20
CA GLU A 217 -9.10 7.58 -0.43
C GLU A 217 -7.74 7.86 0.21
N ARG A 218 -7.25 9.10 0.12
CA ARG A 218 -5.89 9.50 0.52
C ARG A 218 -4.78 8.70 -0.17
N GLY A 219 -5.09 8.09 -1.32
CA GLY A 219 -4.14 7.32 -2.10
C GLY A 219 -3.09 8.19 -2.80
N THR A 220 -1.91 7.61 -3.00
CA THR A 220 -0.84 8.25 -3.79
C THR A 220 -1.27 8.32 -5.27
N PRO A 221 -1.11 9.47 -5.94
CA PRO A 221 -1.31 9.58 -7.38
C PRO A 221 -0.30 8.74 -8.15
N CYS A 222 -0.78 7.88 -9.04
CA CYS A 222 0.06 7.03 -9.86
C CYS A 222 -0.25 7.24 -11.34
N ARG A 223 0.77 7.11 -12.19
CA ARG A 223 0.59 6.88 -13.61
C ARG A 223 0.18 5.41 -13.81
N GLY A 224 -0.92 5.20 -14.50
CA GLY A 224 -1.41 3.85 -14.81
C GLY A 224 -1.06 3.45 -16.23
N PHE A 225 -0.54 2.25 -16.41
CA PHE A 225 -0.20 1.67 -17.70
C PHE A 225 -0.92 0.34 -17.87
N LEU A 226 -1.67 0.18 -18.95
CA LEU A 226 -2.26 -1.11 -19.29
C LEU A 226 -1.29 -1.94 -20.10
N TYR A 227 -1.10 -3.17 -19.63
CA TYR A 227 -0.39 -4.23 -20.30
C TYR A 227 -1.37 -5.33 -20.68
N GLY A 228 -1.36 -5.74 -21.95
CA GLY A 228 -2.23 -6.79 -22.48
C GLY A 228 -1.43 -7.95 -23.06
N GLU A 229 -1.88 -9.16 -22.78
CA GLU A 229 -1.36 -10.39 -23.37
C GLU A 229 -2.51 -11.37 -23.65
N ILE A 230 -2.41 -12.11 -24.76
CA ILE A 230 -3.34 -13.19 -25.11
C ILE A 230 -2.66 -14.54 -24.85
N GLY A 231 -3.43 -15.50 -24.34
CA GLY A 231 -2.93 -16.85 -24.08
C GLY A 231 -2.71 -17.62 -25.38
N THR A 232 -1.61 -18.38 -25.44
CA THR A 232 -1.26 -19.26 -26.57
C THR A 232 -1.30 -20.73 -26.16
N GLY A 233 -1.51 -21.64 -27.11
CA GLY A 233 -1.50 -23.09 -26.84
C GLY A 233 -2.66 -23.52 -25.93
N ALA A 234 -2.36 -24.09 -24.76
CA ALA A 234 -3.37 -24.56 -23.81
C ALA A 234 -4.23 -23.43 -23.21
N ASP A 235 -3.78 -22.18 -23.32
CA ASP A 235 -4.48 -20.99 -22.82
C ASP A 235 -5.14 -20.18 -23.96
N ALA A 236 -5.29 -20.76 -25.15
CA ALA A 236 -5.95 -20.10 -26.27
C ALA A 236 -7.36 -19.59 -25.89
N GLY A 237 -7.64 -18.33 -26.20
CA GLY A 237 -8.91 -17.66 -25.85
C GLY A 237 -8.94 -17.05 -24.44
N LYS A 238 -7.88 -17.19 -23.65
CA LYS A 238 -7.70 -16.44 -22.39
C LYS A 238 -6.97 -15.14 -22.67
N TYR A 239 -7.19 -14.15 -21.81
CA TYR A 239 -6.46 -12.89 -21.82
C TYR A 239 -5.89 -12.57 -20.44
N LYS A 240 -4.87 -11.73 -20.43
CA LYS A 240 -4.28 -11.15 -19.24
C LYS A 240 -4.17 -9.66 -19.47
N LEU A 241 -4.89 -8.88 -18.67
CA LEU A 241 -4.83 -7.42 -18.70
C LEU A 241 -4.40 -6.90 -17.33
N LEU A 242 -3.23 -6.29 -17.27
CA LEU A 242 -2.63 -5.78 -16.04
C LEU A 242 -2.59 -4.25 -16.06
N LEU A 243 -2.98 -3.65 -14.95
CA LEU A 243 -2.76 -2.25 -14.66
C LEU A 243 -1.48 -2.12 -13.82
N LEU A 244 -0.42 -1.65 -14.47
CA LEU A 244 0.87 -1.35 -13.86
C LEU A 244 0.86 0.11 -13.37
N LEU A 245 1.15 0.33 -12.10
CA LEU A 245 1.13 1.65 -11.47
C LEU A 245 2.54 2.10 -11.13
N SER A 246 2.88 3.30 -11.57
CA SER A 246 4.17 3.94 -11.33
C SER A 246 4.00 5.36 -10.81
N ASP A 247 4.71 5.70 -9.76
CA ASP A 247 4.83 7.05 -9.20
C ASP A 247 6.23 7.66 -9.45
N MET A 248 7.14 6.90 -10.07
CA MET A 248 8.53 7.29 -10.29
C MET A 248 8.98 7.03 -11.74
N GLU A 249 9.72 7.99 -12.28
CA GLU A 249 10.35 7.90 -13.59
C GLU A 249 11.86 7.94 -13.42
N ILE A 250 12.55 7.00 -14.04
CA ILE A 250 14.00 6.91 -14.06
C ILE A 250 14.52 7.92 -15.08
N LYS A 251 15.32 8.85 -14.59
CA LYS A 251 16.11 9.73 -15.46
C LYS A 251 17.52 9.17 -15.56
N LEU A 252 18.05 9.15 -16.78
CA LEU A 252 19.46 8.88 -16.98
C LEU A 252 20.27 9.98 -16.25
N PRO A 253 21.39 9.63 -15.59
CA PRO A 253 22.27 10.63 -15.04
C PRO A 253 22.74 11.56 -16.18
N ASP A 254 22.73 12.87 -15.94
CA ASP A 254 23.30 13.82 -16.89
C ASP A 254 24.76 13.43 -17.10
N ALA A 255 25.10 12.89 -18.29
CA ALA A 255 26.48 12.56 -18.65
C ALA A 255 27.43 13.75 -18.44
N ARG A 256 26.89 14.98 -18.49
CA ARG A 256 27.60 16.24 -18.25
C ARG A 256 27.97 16.49 -16.78
N LYS A 257 27.23 15.94 -15.80
CA LYS A 257 27.57 16.01 -14.37
C LYS A 257 28.48 14.87 -13.92
N ALA A 258 28.39 13.71 -14.56
CA ALA A 258 29.27 12.58 -14.26
C ALA A 258 30.73 12.84 -14.73
N ALA A 259 30.92 13.52 -15.86
CA ALA A 259 32.24 13.94 -16.32
C ALA A 259 32.86 15.05 -15.44
N ALA A 260 32.05 15.98 -14.93
CA ALA A 260 32.51 17.08 -14.08
C ALA A 260 32.75 16.69 -12.60
N ALA A 261 32.39 15.46 -12.19
CA ALA A 261 32.67 14.93 -10.86
C ALA A 261 33.84 13.91 -10.87
N ALA A 262 34.38 13.61 -12.04
CA ALA A 262 35.54 12.74 -12.25
C ALA A 262 36.81 13.52 -12.62
N GLU A 263 36.74 14.86 -12.58
CA GLU A 263 37.83 15.83 -12.74
C GLU A 263 37.94 16.64 -11.43
#